data_AF-A0A2N5TJT9-F1
#
_entry.id   AF-A0A2N5TJT9-F1
#
_cell.length_a   1.000
_cell.length_b   1.000
_cell.length_c   1.000
_cell.angle_alpha   90.00
_cell.angle_beta   90.00
_cell.angle_gamma   90.00
#
_symmetry.space_group_name_H-M   'P 1'
#
loop_
_entity.id
_entity.type
_entity.pdbx_description
1 polymer ?
#
loop_
_entity_poly.entity_id
_entity_poly.type
_entity_poly.pdbx_seq_one_letter_code
_entity_poly.pdbx_strand_id
1 'polypeptide(L)'
;MEDCFNSYKDKYKKTHTLSLANGFGLTPEDQQTGIQTIKQKLDSLCPHYQEMHELMGNKAFVNPLYKVDAQKDVETTNPSDSDNSDDSDDSEDSDDSDDSDNSDTSDKGKDKDSDEASV
;
A
#
# COMPACT_ATOMS: atom_id res chain seq x y z
N MET A 1 -1.94 10.37 -12.18
CA MET A 1 -2.01 10.98 -10.83
C MET A 1 -1.98 9.89 -9.76
N GLU A 2 -2.67 8.78 -9.98
CA GLU A 2 -2.63 7.57 -9.15
C GLU A 2 -1.22 7.00 -8.94
N ASP A 3 -0.40 6.96 -10.00
CA ASP A 3 0.96 6.40 -9.91
C ASP A 3 1.86 7.17 -8.93
N CYS A 4 1.68 8.49 -8.83
CA CYS A 4 2.44 9.33 -7.91
C CYS A 4 2.09 9.01 -6.45
N PHE A 5 0.78 8.85 -6.17
CA PHE A 5 0.30 8.53 -4.83
C PHE A 5 0.70 7.12 -4.41
N ASN A 6 0.59 6.14 -5.30
CA ASN A 6 1.00 4.76 -5.02
C ASN A 6 2.51 4.67 -4.77
N SER A 7 3.33 5.33 -5.61
CA SER A 7 4.78 5.41 -5.38
C SER A 7 5.12 6.03 -4.02
N TYR A 8 4.42 7.10 -3.65
CA TYR A 8 4.63 7.75 -2.36
C TYR A 8 4.16 6.88 -1.18
N LYS A 9 3.03 6.19 -1.32
CA LYS A 9 2.52 5.22 -0.33
C LYS A 9 3.53 4.08 -0.10
N ASP A 10 4.20 3.62 -1.15
CA ASP A 10 5.23 2.59 -1.03
C ASP A 10 6.49 3.11 -0.33
N LYS A 11 6.89 4.36 -0.60
CA LYS A 11 7.96 5.01 0.17
C LYS A 11 7.59 5.13 1.65
N TYR A 12 6.38 5.57 1.95
CA TYR A 12 5.88 5.64 3.33
C TYR A 12 5.95 4.28 4.03
N LYS A 13 5.45 3.20 3.40
CA LYS A 13 5.53 1.85 3.97
C LYS A 13 6.96 1.43 4.27
N LYS A 14 7.90 1.66 3.34
CA LYS A 14 9.32 1.33 3.53
C LYS A 14 9.94 2.12 4.68
N THR A 15 9.69 3.44 4.73
CA THR A 15 10.15 4.30 5.82
C THR A 15 9.55 3.91 7.16
N HIS A 16 8.27 3.56 7.21
CA HIS A 16 7.60 3.11 8.42
C HIS A 16 8.19 1.80 8.95
N THR A 17 8.43 0.82 8.07
CA THR A 17 9.11 -0.43 8.44
C THR A 17 10.51 -0.17 8.96
N LEU A 18 11.28 0.71 8.31
CA LEU A 18 12.59 1.12 8.82
C LEU A 18 12.47 1.78 10.20
N SER A 19 11.42 2.59 10.43
CA SER A 19 11.19 3.27 11.71
C SER A 19 10.99 2.32 12.89
N LEU A 20 10.44 1.13 12.62
CA LEU A 20 10.23 0.07 13.59
C LEU A 20 11.44 -0.86 13.73
N ALA A 21 12.41 -0.79 12.81
CA ALA A 21 13.58 -1.64 12.84
C ALA A 21 14.51 -1.27 14.01
N ASN A 22 15.15 -2.29 14.57
CA ASN A 22 16.07 -2.11 15.69
C ASN A 22 17.27 -1.26 15.23
N GLY A 23 17.51 -0.13 15.88
CA GLY A 23 18.59 0.79 15.51
C GLY A 23 18.19 1.98 14.63
N PHE A 24 16.90 2.25 14.43
CA PHE A 24 16.41 3.46 13.75
C PHE A 24 16.61 4.77 14.57
N GLY A 25 17.66 4.86 15.38
CA GLY A 25 18.02 6.07 16.10
C GLY A 25 18.66 7.13 15.20
N LEU A 26 19.09 8.23 15.83
CA LEU A 26 19.98 9.20 15.20
C LEU A 26 21.38 8.61 15.08
N THR A 27 21.92 8.62 13.86
CA THR A 27 23.29 8.18 13.59
C THR A 27 24.23 9.38 13.45
N PRO A 28 25.56 9.19 13.55
CA PRO A 28 26.52 10.26 13.31
C PRO A 28 26.40 10.89 11.92
N GLU A 29 26.00 10.12 10.91
CA GLU A 29 25.77 10.58 9.54
C GLU A 29 24.56 11.52 9.44
N ASP A 30 23.48 11.22 10.20
CA ASP A 30 22.32 12.10 10.30
C ASP A 30 22.73 13.47 10.89
N GLN A 31 23.59 13.47 11.92
CA GLN A 31 24.06 14.72 12.53
C GLN A 31 24.92 15.55 11.57
N GLN A 32 25.75 14.91 10.73
CA GLN A 32 26.53 15.59 9.70
C GLN A 32 25.65 16.25 8.63
N THR A 33 24.50 15.65 8.33
CA THR A 33 23.49 16.20 7.42
C THR A 33 22.54 17.21 8.09
N GLY A 34 22.75 17.50 9.38
CA GLY A 34 21.97 18.48 10.14
C GLY A 34 20.65 17.94 10.72
N ILE A 35 20.42 16.63 10.64
CA ILE A 35 19.24 15.97 11.20
C ILE A 35 19.47 15.78 12.71
N GLN A 36 18.63 16.42 13.52
CA GLN A 36 18.74 16.40 14.99
C GLN A 36 17.61 15.61 15.65
N THR A 37 16.58 15.24 14.89
CA THR A 37 15.40 14.54 15.42
C THR A 37 15.01 13.38 14.53
N ILE A 38 14.44 12.33 15.13
CA ILE A 38 13.93 11.17 14.39
C ILE A 38 12.84 11.62 13.39
N LYS A 39 12.04 12.63 13.75
CA LYS A 39 11.05 13.22 12.84
C LYS A 39 11.71 13.76 11.56
N GLN A 40 12.79 14.53 11.68
CA GLN A 40 13.54 15.04 10.52
C GLN A 40 14.15 13.90 9.70
N LYS A 41 14.64 12.84 10.35
CA LYS A 41 15.12 11.63 9.66
C LYS A 41 14.01 10.97 8.85
N LEU A 42 12.83 10.80 9.44
CA LEU A 42 11.66 10.25 8.75
C LEU A 42 11.23 11.13 7.58
N ASP A 43 11.17 12.43 7.78
CA ASP A 43 10.80 13.40 6.74
C ASP A 43 11.83 13.46 5.59
N SER A 44 13.11 13.19 5.88
CA SER A 44 14.15 13.07 4.83
C SER A 44 13.98 11.83 3.95
N LEU A 45 13.40 10.75 4.49
CA LEU A 45 13.14 9.50 3.75
C LEU A 45 11.79 9.53 3.03
N CYS A 46 10.78 10.13 3.67
CA CYS A 46 9.43 10.28 3.15
C CYS A 46 8.91 11.67 3.55
N PRO A 47 8.85 12.63 2.61
CA PRO A 47 8.33 13.97 2.90
C PRO A 47 6.92 13.89 3.48
N HIS A 48 6.55 14.72 4.46
CA HIS A 48 5.24 14.68 5.11
C HIS A 48 4.89 13.32 5.76
N TYR A 49 5.90 12.61 6.29
CA TYR A 49 5.70 11.28 6.86
C TYR A 49 4.63 11.28 7.95
N GLN A 50 4.61 12.30 8.79
CA GLN A 50 3.68 12.40 9.90
C GLN A 50 2.21 12.47 9.44
N GLU A 51 1.92 13.27 8.42
CA GLU A 51 0.56 13.41 7.86
C GLU A 51 0.09 12.07 7.27
N MET A 52 0.97 11.36 6.57
CA MET A 52 0.68 10.02 6.06
C MET A 52 0.50 8.99 7.17
N HIS A 53 1.28 9.09 8.23
CA HIS A 53 1.18 8.19 9.37
C HIS A 53 -0.16 8.37 10.10
N GLU A 54 -0.63 9.61 10.22
CA GLU A 54 -1.95 9.91 10.78
C GLU A 54 -3.08 9.37 9.89
N LEU A 55 -2.96 9.49 8.56
CA LEU A 55 -3.95 9.01 7.60
C LEU A 55 -4.03 7.48 7.52
N MET A 56 -2.88 6.79 7.53
CA MET A 56 -2.79 5.36 7.21
C MET A 56 -2.23 4.47 8.33
N GLY A 57 -1.43 5.02 9.25
CA GLY A 57 -0.79 4.27 10.34
C GLY A 57 -1.71 4.04 11.53
N ASN A 58 -2.59 5.00 11.85
CA ASN A 58 -3.47 4.98 13.03
C ASN A 58 -4.86 4.39 12.75
N LYS A 59 -4.98 3.47 11.79
CA LYS A 59 -6.28 2.88 11.46
C LYS A 59 -6.61 1.80 12.50
N ALA A 60 -7.43 2.15 13.49
CA ALA A 60 -7.99 1.17 14.40
C ALA A 60 -8.74 0.10 13.59
N PHE A 61 -8.48 -1.18 13.89
CA PHE A 61 -9.29 -2.30 13.40
C PHE A 61 -10.66 -2.22 14.08
N VAL A 62 -11.49 -1.28 13.65
CA VAL A 62 -12.88 -1.17 14.08
C VAL A 62 -13.67 -2.22 13.32
N ASN A 63 -14.39 -3.07 14.05
CA ASN A 63 -15.38 -3.96 13.46
C ASN A 63 -16.71 -3.16 13.40
N PRO A 64 -17.24 -2.82 12.21
CA PRO A 64 -18.50 -2.10 12.11
C PRO A 64 -19.61 -2.95 12.75
N LEU A 65 -20.35 -2.39 13.70
CA LEU A 65 -21.47 -3.08 14.37
C LEU A 65 -22.62 -3.40 13.42
N TYR A 66 -22.74 -2.64 12.32
CA TYR A 66 -23.79 -2.79 11.33
C TYR A 66 -23.20 -2.53 9.94
N LYS A 67 -23.33 -3.51 9.05
CA LYS A 67 -23.04 -3.36 7.63
C LYS A 67 -24.38 -3.18 6.92
N VAL A 68 -24.71 -1.94 6.54
CA VAL A 68 -25.85 -1.73 5.63
C VAL A 68 -25.34 -1.95 4.22
N ASP A 69 -26.02 -2.83 3.49
CA ASP A 69 -25.75 -3.01 2.08
C ASP A 69 -26.42 -1.86 1.32
N ALA A 70 -25.61 -0.92 0.82
CA ALA A 70 -26.09 0.22 0.05
C ALA A 70 -26.60 -0.17 -1.34
N GLN A 71 -26.38 -1.41 -1.78
CA GLN A 71 -26.89 -1.96 -3.04
C GLN A 71 -28.17 -2.78 -2.86
N LYS A 72 -28.65 -2.97 -1.62
CA LYS A 72 -29.98 -3.52 -1.40
C LYS A 72 -31.01 -2.45 -1.76
N ASP A 73 -31.33 -2.43 -3.05
CA ASP A 73 -32.49 -1.74 -3.60
C ASP A 73 -33.68 -2.08 -2.69
N VAL A 74 -34.24 -1.06 -2.04
CA VAL A 74 -35.52 -1.22 -1.40
C VAL A 74 -36.49 -1.35 -2.56
N GLU A 75 -36.85 -2.59 -2.89
CA GLU A 75 -37.99 -2.85 -3.77
C GLU A 75 -39.14 -2.04 -3.19
N THR A 76 -39.40 -0.89 -3.83
CA THR A 76 -40.45 0.01 -3.44
C THR A 76 -41.69 -0.64 -4.01
N THR A 77 -42.17 -1.65 -3.29
CA THR A 77 -43.42 -2.35 -3.58
C THR A 77 -44.55 -1.35 -3.42
N ASN A 78 -44.85 -0.63 -4.50
CA ASN A 78 -46.21 -0.21 -4.76
C ASN A 78 -47.05 -1.50 -4.79
N PRO A 79 -48.13 -1.63 -4.00
CA PRO A 79 -49.00 -2.78 -4.10
C PRO A 79 -49.80 -2.62 -5.40
N SER A 80 -49.29 -3.19 -6.48
CA SER A 80 -50.05 -3.35 -7.72
C SER A 80 -50.04 -4.83 -8.06
N ASP A 81 -51.20 -5.46 -7.81
CA ASP A 81 -51.52 -6.83 -8.19
C ASP A 81 -51.14 -7.09 -9.65
N SER A 82 -50.25 -8.06 -9.88
CA SER A 82 -50.15 -8.76 -11.16
C SER A 82 -49.48 -10.11 -10.94
N ASP A 83 -50.30 -11.16 -11.01
CA ASP A 83 -49.94 -12.57 -10.95
C ASP A 83 -49.06 -13.02 -12.14
N ASN A 84 -48.12 -13.92 -11.83
CA ASN A 84 -47.46 -14.93 -12.68
C ASN A 84 -46.53 -14.44 -13.81
N SER A 85 -45.38 -15.05 -14.11
CA SER A 85 -45.01 -16.46 -14.03
C SER A 85 -43.49 -16.67 -14.08
N ASP A 86 -43.03 -17.62 -13.27
CA ASP A 86 -42.01 -18.68 -13.48
C ASP A 86 -40.94 -18.60 -14.59
N ASP A 87 -39.75 -19.09 -14.20
CA ASP A 87 -38.63 -19.67 -14.99
C ASP A 87 -37.74 -18.68 -15.81
N SER A 88 -36.39 -18.69 -15.76
CA SER A 88 -35.44 -19.80 -15.56
C SER A 88 -34.03 -19.37 -15.13
N ASP A 89 -33.29 -20.35 -14.60
CA ASP A 89 -31.84 -20.59 -14.63
C ASP A 89 -31.04 -19.81 -15.68
N ASP A 90 -29.87 -19.26 -15.32
CA ASP A 90 -28.56 -19.90 -15.57
C ASP A 90 -27.41 -18.96 -15.14
N SER A 91 -26.46 -19.50 -14.37
CA SER A 91 -24.98 -19.38 -14.43
C SER A 91 -24.33 -18.05 -14.90
N GLU A 92 -23.21 -17.55 -14.37
CA GLU A 92 -21.92 -18.24 -14.28
C GLU A 92 -21.00 -17.52 -13.26
N ASP A 93 -20.43 -18.34 -12.37
CA ASP A 93 -19.23 -18.07 -11.58
C ASP A 93 -18.10 -17.66 -12.56
N SER A 94 -17.52 -16.48 -12.40
CA SER A 94 -16.38 -16.05 -13.23
C SER A 94 -15.16 -15.85 -12.36
N ASP A 95 -14.22 -16.75 -12.60
CA ASP A 95 -13.03 -17.06 -11.85
C ASP A 95 -12.10 -15.88 -11.55
N ASP A 96 -11.58 -15.97 -10.33
CA ASP A 96 -10.40 -15.33 -9.78
C ASP A 96 -9.19 -15.50 -10.72
N SER A 97 -8.68 -14.40 -11.28
CA SER A 97 -7.43 -14.40 -12.04
C SER A 97 -6.39 -13.59 -11.28
N ASP A 98 -5.73 -14.27 -10.34
CA ASP A 98 -4.50 -13.85 -9.66
C ASP A 98 -3.32 -14.04 -10.63
N ASP A 99 -3.03 -13.02 -11.44
CA ASP A 99 -1.81 -12.98 -12.24
C ASP A 99 -0.70 -12.24 -11.45
N SER A 100 -0.20 -12.95 -10.45
CA SER A 100 0.99 -12.57 -9.70
C SER A 100 2.25 -12.84 -10.55
N ASP A 101 2.61 -11.88 -11.41
CA ASP A 101 3.81 -11.92 -12.23
C ASP A 101 5.07 -11.64 -11.37
N ASN A 102 5.58 -12.69 -10.73
CA ASN A 102 6.83 -12.69 -9.99
C ASN A 102 8.00 -13.03 -10.93
N SER A 103 8.55 -12.03 -11.61
CA SER A 103 9.82 -12.17 -12.33
C SER A 103 11.00 -11.81 -11.42
N ASP A 104 11.37 -12.78 -10.58
CA ASP A 104 12.66 -12.82 -9.89
C ASP A 104 13.70 -13.43 -10.85
N THR A 105 14.53 -12.58 -11.45
CA THR A 105 15.83 -13.03 -11.98
C THR A 105 16.92 -12.06 -11.52
N SER A 106 17.42 -12.35 -10.32
CA SER A 106 18.73 -11.91 -9.87
C SER A 106 19.81 -12.44 -10.82
N ASP A 107 20.43 -11.56 -11.63
CA ASP A 107 21.72 -11.86 -12.27
C ASP A 107 22.81 -10.94 -11.73
N LYS A 108 23.79 -11.58 -11.08
CA LYS A 108 24.98 -10.95 -10.50
C LYS A 108 26.11 -11.06 -11.50
N GLY A 109 26.19 -10.09 -12.41
CA GLY A 109 27.39 -9.85 -13.24
C GLY A 109 28.43 -9.06 -12.45
N LYS A 110 29.42 -9.76 -11.91
CA LYS A 110 30.57 -9.20 -11.18
C LYS A 110 31.75 -9.15 -12.14
N ASP A 111 31.89 -8.07 -12.89
CA ASP A 111 33.11 -7.80 -13.65
C ASP A 111 33.94 -6.77 -12.90
N LYS A 112 34.97 -7.28 -12.21
CA LYS A 112 36.08 -6.48 -11.70
C LYS A 112 37.16 -6.51 -12.78
N ASP A 113 37.19 -5.48 -13.61
CA ASP A 113 38.39 -5.08 -14.31
C ASP A 113 38.69 -3.64 -13.90
N SER A 114 39.79 -3.46 -13.19
CA SER A 114 40.37 -2.14 -12.94
C SER A 114 41.89 -2.30 -12.98
N ASP A 115 42.36 -2.19 -14.20
CA ASP A 115 43.54 -1.44 -14.64
C ASP A 115 44.75 -1.42 -13.71
N GLU A 116 45.74 -2.20 -14.12
CA GLU A 116 47.16 -1.95 -13.86
C GLU A 116 47.54 -0.62 -14.52
N ALA A 117 47.86 0.39 -13.72
CA ALA A 117 48.48 1.63 -14.19
C ALA A 117 49.58 2.08 -13.21
N SER A 118 50.81 2.05 -13.71
CA SER A 118 52.07 2.57 -13.17
C SER A 118 51.97 3.85 -12.31
N VAL A 119 52.80 3.90 -11.25
CA VAL A 119 53.99 4.78 -11.13
C VAL A 119 55.03 4.09 -10.26
#